data_AF-A0A820W5E8-F1
#
_entry.id   AF-A0A820W5E8-F1
#
_cell.length_a   1.000
_cell.length_b   1.000
_cell.length_c   1.000
_cell.angle_alpha   90.00
_cell.angle_beta   90.00
_cell.angle_gamma   90.00
#
_symmetry.space_group_name_H-M   'P 1'
#
loop_
_entity.id
_entity.type
_entity.pdbx_description
1 polymer ?
#
loop_
_entity_poly.entity_id
_entity_poly.type
_entity_poly.pdbx_seq_one_letter_code
_entity_poly.pdbx_strand_id
1 'polypeptide(L)' 'MKEKSKNAARSRREKENAEFFELAKLLPLPHAITDQLDKASVIRLTTSYLKMRSIIPE' A
#
# COMPACT_ATOMS: atom_id res chain seq x y z
N MET A 1 -13.56 27.98 -7.22
CA MET A 1 -12.23 27.50 -6.76
C MET A 1 -12.32 26.34 -5.77
N LYS A 2 -13.16 26.41 -4.72
CA LYS A 2 -13.29 25.35 -3.69
C LYS A 2 -13.57 23.94 -4.25
N GLU A 3 -14.44 23.82 -5.25
CA GLU A 3 -14.77 22.50 -5.84
C GLU A 3 -13.60 21.88 -6.61
N LYS A 4 -12.77 22.71 -7.27
CA LYS A 4 -11.54 22.22 -7.94
C LYS A 4 -10.54 21.67 -6.91
N SER A 5 -10.35 22.38 -5.79
CA SER A 5 -9.47 21.92 -4.70
C SER A 5 -9.99 20.64 -4.04
N LYS A 6 -11.30 20.52 -3.87
CA LYS A 6 -11.94 19.31 -3.35
C LYS A 6 -11.76 18.11 -4.28
N ASN A 7 -11.96 18.30 -5.59
CA ASN A 7 -11.75 17.25 -6.58
C ASN A 7 -10.26 16.83 -6.66
N ALA A 8 -9.33 17.78 -6.57
CA ALA A 8 -7.90 17.50 -6.51
C ALA A 8 -7.52 16.69 -5.25
N ALA A 9 -8.08 17.03 -4.09
CA ALA A 9 -7.85 16.28 -2.85
C ALA A 9 -8.43 14.87 -2.90
N ARG A 10 -9.62 14.68 -3.51
CA ARG A 10 -10.22 13.36 -3.73
C ARG A 10 -9.35 12.52 -4.65
N SER A 11 -8.98 13.04 -5.82
CA SER A 11 -8.15 12.32 -6.79
C SER A 11 -6.81 11.88 -6.19
N ARG A 12 -6.18 12.73 -5.36
CA ARG A 12 -4.97 12.34 -4.61
C ARG A 12 -5.20 11.16 -3.67
N ARG A 13 -6.31 11.14 -2.91
CA ARG A 13 -6.65 10.03 -2.00
C ARG A 13 -6.96 8.74 -2.74
N GLU A 14 -7.67 8.83 -3.87
CA GLU A 14 -7.97 7.69 -4.73
C GLU A 14 -6.69 7.08 -5.30
N LYS A 15 -5.78 7.92 -5.81
CA LYS A 15 -4.47 7.45 -6.28
C LYS A 15 -3.68 6.80 -5.15
N GLU A 16 -3.58 7.44 -3.99
CA GLU A 16 -2.89 6.89 -2.82
C GLU A 16 -3.47 5.53 -2.40
N ASN A 17 -4.80 5.38 -2.38
CA ASN A 17 -5.45 4.11 -2.07
C ASN A 17 -5.11 3.02 -3.09
N ALA A 18 -5.10 3.35 -4.38
CA ALA A 18 -4.75 2.42 -5.44
C ALA A 18 -3.29 1.94 -5.30
N GLU A 19 -2.35 2.86 -5.04
CA GLU A 19 -0.94 2.50 -4.81
C GLU A 19 -0.77 1.57 -3.59
N PHE A 20 -1.49 1.82 -2.48
CA PHE A 20 -1.47 0.93 -1.31
C PHE A 20 -2.03 -0.46 -1.62
N PHE A 21 -3.10 -0.53 -2.41
CA PHE A 21 -3.71 -1.79 -2.81
C PHE A 21 -2.78 -2.62 -3.71
N GLU A 22 -2.15 -1.99 -4.70
CA GLU A 22 -1.18 -2.66 -5.55
C GLU A 22 0.06 -3.08 -4.76
N LEU A 23 0.56 -2.25 -3.84
CA LEU A 23 1.65 -2.65 -2.95
C LEU A 23 1.29 -3.86 -2.08
N ALA A 24 0.07 -3.94 -1.56
CA ALA A 24 -0.39 -5.06 -0.76
C ALA A 24 -0.37 -6.39 -1.55
N LYS A 25 -0.77 -6.36 -2.83
CA LYS A 25 -0.75 -7.54 -3.72
C LYS A 25 0.65 -8.06 -4.03
N LEU A 26 1.67 -7.22 -3.91
CA LEU A 26 3.07 -7.61 -4.13
C LEU A 26 3.69 -8.32 -2.92
N LEU A 27 3.05 -8.28 -1.75
CA LEU A 27 3.53 -9.00 -0.58
C LEU A 27 3.42 -10.52 -0.82
N PRO A 28 4.38 -11.32 -0.33
CA PRO A 28 4.35 -12.79 -0.45
C PRO A 28 3.36 -13.42 0.54
N LEU A 29 2.10 -12.98 0.49
CA LEU A 29 0.99 -13.41 1.34
C LEU A 29 -0.20 -13.81 0.45
N PRO A 30 -1.06 -14.73 0.90
CA PRO A 30 -2.30 -15.04 0.20
C PRO A 30 -3.17 -13.78 -0.01
N HIS A 31 -3.76 -13.65 -1.21
CA HIS A 31 -4.58 -12.50 -1.58
C HIS A 31 -5.71 -12.19 -0.60
N ALA A 32 -6.36 -13.25 -0.07
CA ALA A 32 -7.41 -13.15 0.93
C ALA A 32 -6.99 -12.41 2.22
N ILE A 33 -5.69 -12.41 2.54
CA ILE A 33 -5.11 -11.66 3.66
C ILE A 33 -4.78 -10.24 3.23
N THR A 34 -4.12 -10.08 2.06
CA THR A 34 -3.66 -8.76 1.59
C THR A 34 -4.81 -7.78 1.35
N ASP A 35 -5.98 -8.28 0.94
CA ASP A 35 -7.19 -7.48 0.70
C ASP A 35 -7.78 -6.85 1.96
N GLN A 36 -7.48 -7.40 3.13
CA GLN A 36 -8.01 -6.95 4.42
C GLN A 36 -7.02 -6.06 5.18
N LEU A 37 -5.82 -5.82 4.63
CA LEU A 37 -4.79 -5.04 5.31
C LEU A 37 -5.14 -3.55 5.31
N ASP A 38 -4.99 -2.94 6.48
CA ASP A 38 -4.94 -1.47 6.58
C ASP A 38 -3.62 -0.93 6.03
N LYS A 39 -3.60 0.35 5.66
CA LYS A 39 -2.42 1.02 5.05
C LYS A 39 -1.16 0.94 5.93
N ALA A 40 -1.29 1.06 7.25
CA ALA A 40 -0.13 1.02 8.14
C ALA A 40 0.44 -0.40 8.23
N SER A 41 -0.42 -1.41 8.22
CA SER A 41 -0.03 -2.81 8.14
C SER A 41 0.68 -3.13 6.81
N VAL A 42 0.20 -2.60 5.66
CA VAL A 42 0.91 -2.71 4.37
C VAL A 42 2.33 -2.14 4.46
N ILE A 43 2.51 -0.94 5.03
CA ILE A 43 3.85 -0.33 5.21
C ILE A 43 4.74 -1.19 6.09
N ARG A 44 4.24 -1.64 7.24
CA ARG A 44 5.01 -2.46 8.20
C ARG A 44 5.46 -3.77 7.58
N LEU A 45 4.55 -4.49 6.92
CA LEU A 45 4.85 -5.77 6.27
C LEU A 45 5.84 -5.60 5.12
N THR A 46 5.64 -4.58 4.27
CA THR A 46 6.58 -4.26 3.17
C THR A 46 7.98 -3.95 3.71
N THR A 47 8.07 -3.10 4.74
CA THR A 47 9.34 -2.72 5.35
C THR A 47 10.05 -3.92 5.97
N SER A 48 9.32 -4.76 6.69
CA SER A 48 9.85 -6.00 7.27
C SER A 48 10.33 -6.97 6.18
N TYR A 49 9.55 -7.13 5.11
CA TYR A 49 9.91 -7.98 3.98
C TYR A 49 11.23 -7.52 3.33
N LEU A 50 11.37 -6.23 3.02
CA LEU A 50 12.61 -5.69 2.44
C LEU A 50 13.82 -5.87 3.37
N LYS A 51 13.64 -5.65 4.68
CA LYS A 51 14.71 -5.91 5.66
C LYS A 51 15.10 -7.39 5.69
N MET A 52 14.12 -8.29 5.68
CA MET A 52 14.39 -9.73 5.64
C MET A 52 15.14 -10.14 4.37
N ARG A 53 14.75 -9.62 3.20
CA ARG A 53 15.45 -9.86 1.91
C ARG A 53 16.90 -9.36 1.89
N SER A 54 17.23 -8.34 2.70
CA SER A 54 18.62 -7.86 2.81
C SER A 54 19.51 -8.76 3.67
N ILE A 55 18.92 -9.52 4.62
CA ILE A 55 19.65 -10.41 5.54
C ILE A 55 19.70 -11.83 5.00
N ILE A 56 18.63 -12.26 4.31
CA ILE A 56 18.50 -13.56 3.66
C ILE A 56 18.37 -13.29 2.17
N PRO A 57 19.51 -13.18 1.44
CA PRO A 57 19.49 -13.26 -0.01
C PRO A 57 18.95 -14.63 -0.43
N GLU A 58 18.27 -14.70 -1.58
CA GLU A 58 17.95 -16.00 -2.21
C GLU A 58 19.21 -16.82 -2.50
#